data_AF-A0A975XQD0-F1
#
_entry.id   AF-A0A975XQD0-F1
#
_cell.length_a   1.000
_cell.length_b   1.000
_cell.length_c   1.000
_cell.angle_alpha   90.00
_cell.angle_beta   90.00
_cell.angle_gamma   90.00
#
_symmetry.space_group_name_H-M   'P 1'
#
loop_
_entity.id
_entity.type
_entity.pdbx_description
1 polymer ?
#
loop_
_entity_poly.entity_id
_entity_poly.type
_entity_poly.pdbx_seq_one_letter_code
_entity_poly.pdbx_strand_id
1 'polypeptide(L)'
;MLSPGFIAWDSIAHIHLQKLGASTYLCLDIHELEAWKTTLNTRQQRLVQANLNMGYSPVRIQLDTLELPIDAQELLRHVRILRASAYEIASHV
;
A
#
# COMPACT_ATOMS: atom_id res chain seq x y z
N MET A 1 -1.96 -7.27 15.16
CA MET A 1 -1.56 -7.17 13.73
C MET A 1 -0.49 -6.11 13.56
N LEU A 2 0.54 -6.38 12.77
CA LEU A 2 1.51 -5.38 12.30
C LEU A 2 0.88 -4.65 11.10
N SER A 3 0.20 -3.54 11.33
CA SER A 3 -0.30 -2.67 10.26
C SER A 3 0.66 -1.48 10.10
N PRO A 4 1.02 -1.08 8.87
CA PRO A 4 1.85 0.11 8.62
C PRO A 4 1.22 1.41 9.11
N GLY A 5 -0.05 1.39 9.55
CA GLY A 5 -0.78 2.55 10.03
C GLY A 5 -1.72 3.10 8.97
N PHE A 6 -2.21 4.31 9.20
CA PHE A 6 -2.96 5.06 8.20
C PHE A 6 -2.00 5.63 7.15
N ILE A 7 -2.35 5.51 5.87
CA ILE A 7 -1.56 6.04 4.75
C ILE A 7 -2.50 6.95 3.96
N ALA A 8 -2.14 8.23 3.84
CA ALA A 8 -2.90 9.15 3.01
C ALA A 8 -2.74 8.79 1.53
N TRP A 9 -3.81 8.97 0.75
CA TRP A 9 -3.79 8.68 -0.69
C TRP A 9 -2.69 9.45 -1.43
N ASP A 10 -2.40 10.68 -1.00
CA ASP A 10 -1.38 11.54 -1.61
C ASP A 10 0.05 11.07 -1.30
N SER A 11 0.23 10.28 -0.25
CA SER A 11 1.53 9.67 0.05
C SER A 11 1.82 8.45 -0.82
N ILE A 12 0.84 7.91 -1.55
CA ILE A 12 1.03 6.69 -2.35
C ILE A 12 1.50 7.08 -3.76
N ALA A 13 2.70 6.65 -4.15
CA ALA A 13 3.24 6.84 -5.49
C ALA A 13 2.62 5.88 -6.50
N HIS A 14 2.76 4.59 -6.24
CA HIS A 14 2.29 3.54 -7.14
C HIS A 14 1.53 2.47 -6.37
N ILE A 15 0.52 1.91 -7.05
CA ILE A 15 -0.28 0.79 -6.57
C ILE A 15 -0.19 -0.30 -7.64
N HIS A 16 0.30 -1.46 -7.26
CA HIS A 16 0.50 -2.58 -8.17
C HIS A 16 0.30 -3.92 -7.46
N LEU A 17 0.16 -4.98 -8.26
CA LEU A 17 0.11 -6.35 -7.75
C LEU A 17 1.49 -6.99 -7.90
N GLN A 18 1.89 -7.76 -6.90
CA GLN A 18 3.09 -8.59 -6.95
C GLN A 18 2.72 -10.02 -6.57
N LYS A 19 3.16 -10.98 -7.39
CA LYS A 19 3.04 -12.41 -7.07
C LYS A 19 4.34 -12.89 -6.45
N LEU A 20 4.27 -13.51 -5.27
CA LEU A 20 5.40 -14.14 -4.59
C LEU A 20 5.00 -15.57 -4.24
N GLY A 21 5.58 -16.54 -4.95
CA GLY A 21 5.18 -17.94 -4.85
C GLY A 21 3.71 -18.14 -5.23
N ALA A 22 2.94 -18.77 -4.34
CA ALA A 22 1.50 -18.98 -4.52
C ALA A 22 0.66 -17.72 -4.19
N SER A 23 1.26 -16.73 -3.54
CA SER A 23 0.53 -15.61 -2.95
C SER A 23 0.53 -14.36 -3.80
N THR A 24 -0.61 -13.67 -3.81
CA THR A 24 -0.76 -12.37 -4.47
C THR A 24 -0.80 -11.25 -3.44
N TYR A 25 -0.04 -10.19 -3.69
CA TYR A 25 0.06 -9.03 -2.80
C TYR A 25 -0.38 -7.77 -3.54
N LEU A 26 -1.15 -6.92 -2.85
CA LEU A 26 -1.32 -5.53 -3.23
C LEU A 26 -0.21 -4.70 -2.58
N CYS A 27 0.60 -4.06 -3.42
CA CYS A 27 1.78 -3.32 -3.03
C CYS A 27 1.53 -1.81 -3.17
N LEU A 28 1.93 -1.04 -2.16
CA LEU A 28 1.90 0.42 -2.18
C LEU A 28 3.32 0.95 -2.05
N ASP A 29 3.76 1.68 -3.07
CA ASP A 29 4.98 2.46 -3.02
C ASP A 29 4.65 3.87 -2.53
N ILE A 30 5.57 4.47 -1.78
CA ILE A 30 5.33 5.70 -1.03
C ILE A 30 6.18 6.84 -1.60
N HIS A 31 5.56 7.99 -1.85
CA HIS A 31 6.24 9.25 -2.15
C HIS A 31 7.06 9.69 -0.94
N GLU A 32 8.27 10.21 -1.18
CA GLU A 32 9.14 10.71 -0.12
C GLU A 32 9.29 9.72 1.05
N LEU A 33 9.57 8.46 0.71
CA LEU A 33 9.58 7.31 1.64
C LEU A 33 10.26 7.59 2.99
N GLU A 34 11.42 8.24 3.00
CA GLU A 34 12.13 8.55 4.25
C GLU A 34 11.41 9.60 5.10
N ALA A 35 10.79 10.62 4.47
CA ALA A 35 9.97 11.59 5.18
C ALA A 35 8.72 10.91 5.76
N TRP A 36 8.02 10.09 4.98
CA TRP A 36 6.88 9.32 5.46
C TRP A 36 7.25 8.35 6.60
N LYS A 37 8.40 7.66 6.53
CA LYS A 37 8.87 6.79 7.62
C LYS A 37 9.00 7.54 8.94
N THR A 38 9.36 8.82 8.92
CA THR A 38 9.49 9.61 10.17
C THR A 38 8.16 9.84 10.88
N THR A 39 7.02 9.75 10.17
CA THR A 39 5.68 9.88 10.76
C THR A 39 5.18 8.59 11.41
N LEU A 40 5.91 7.48 11.23
CA LEU A 40 5.56 6.17 11.75
C LEU A 40 6.18 5.92 13.14
N ASN A 41 5.54 5.07 13.94
CA ASN A 41 6.16 4.63 15.19
C ASN A 41 7.33 3.68 14.93
N THR A 42 8.20 3.47 15.92
CA THR A 42 9.42 2.64 15.80
C THR A 42 9.14 1.23 15.27
N ARG A 43 7.99 0.65 15.62
CA ARG A 43 7.62 -0.71 15.19
C ARG A 43 7.24 -0.73 13.70
N GLN A 44 6.49 0.26 13.23
CA GLN A 44 6.13 0.43 11.83
C GLN A 44 7.34 0.76 10.97
N GLN A 45 8.25 1.63 11.45
CA GLN A 45 9.51 1.92 10.77
C GLN A 45 10.35 0.64 10.54
N ARG A 46 10.45 -0.21 11.57
CA ARG A 46 11.15 -1.50 11.46
C ARG A 46 10.51 -2.43 10.44
N LEU A 47 9.18 -2.47 10.39
CA LEU A 47 8.45 -3.28 9.40
C LEU A 47 8.72 -2.79 7.97
N VAL A 48 8.63 -1.47 7.75
CA VAL A 48 8.94 -0.86 6.45
C VAL A 48 10.38 -1.16 6.06
N GLN A 49 11.33 -0.96 6.97
CA GLN A 49 12.74 -1.23 6.69
C GLN A 49 13.00 -2.72 6.37
N ALA A 50 12.33 -3.64 7.05
CA ALA A 50 12.43 -5.07 6.75
C ALA A 50 11.90 -5.40 5.34
N ASN A 51 10.77 -4.81 4.93
CA ASN A 51 10.28 -4.97 3.56
C ASN A 51 11.29 -4.45 2.53
N LEU A 52 11.82 -3.25 2.74
CA LEU A 52 12.80 -2.63 1.83
C LEU A 52 14.09 -3.45 1.72
N ASN A 53 14.62 -3.94 2.84
CA ASN A 53 15.82 -4.77 2.87
C ASN A 53 15.67 -6.07 2.07
N MET A 54 14.43 -6.55 1.91
CA MET A 54 14.11 -7.74 1.12
C MET A 54 13.75 -7.41 -0.34
N GLY A 55 13.87 -6.15 -0.78
CA GLY A 55 13.51 -5.71 -2.12
C GLY A 55 11.99 -5.62 -2.35
N TYR A 56 11.21 -5.50 -1.28
CA TYR A 56 9.75 -5.41 -1.35
C TYR A 56 9.25 -3.98 -1.17
N SER A 57 8.03 -3.72 -1.67
CA SER A 57 7.36 -2.44 -1.43
C SER A 57 7.21 -2.15 0.07
N PRO A 58 7.29 -0.87 0.48
CA PRO A 58 7.16 -0.44 1.89
C PRO A 58 5.94 -1.05 2.58
N VAL A 59 4.84 -1.13 1.84
CA VAL A 59 3.56 -1.66 2.28
C VAL A 59 3.09 -2.75 1.33
N ARG A 60 2.71 -3.89 1.90
CA ARG A 60 2.18 -5.03 1.18
C ARG A 60 1.03 -5.65 1.94
N ILE A 61 -0.05 -5.94 1.23
CA ILE A 61 -1.23 -6.59 1.77
C ILE A 61 -1.37 -7.92 1.04
N GLN A 62 -1.29 -9.02 1.78
CA GLN A 62 -1.53 -10.35 1.20
C GLN A 62 -3.02 -10.50 0.92
N LEU A 63 -3.36 -10.84 -0.32
CA LEU A 63 -4.75 -10.93 -0.75
C LEU A 63 -5.36 -12.30 -0.43
N ASP A 64 -4.56 -13.38 -0.42
CA ASP A 64 -5.10 -14.73 -0.17
C ASP A 64 -5.62 -14.92 1.26
N THR A 65 -5.26 -14.02 2.18
CA THR A 65 -5.80 -14.00 3.55
C THR A 65 -7.12 -13.26 3.67
N LEU A 66 -7.63 -12.69 2.57
CA LEU A 66 -8.87 -11.93 2.53
C LEU A 66 -9.94 -12.70 1.77
N GLU A 67 -11.12 -12.84 2.37
CA GLU A 67 -12.31 -13.33 1.66
C GLU A 67 -12.91 -12.16 0.87
N LEU A 68 -12.49 -12.03 -0.39
CA LEU A 68 -12.98 -10.98 -1.29
C LEU A 68 -13.94 -11.59 -2.34
N PRO A 69 -15.08 -10.92 -2.63
CA PRO A 69 -15.98 -11.36 -3.69
C PRO A 69 -15.44 -11.05 -5.10
N ILE A 70 -14.24 -10.48 -5.21
CA ILE A 70 -13.61 -10.01 -6.44
C ILE A 70 -12.17 -10.51 -6.53
N ASP A 71 -11.65 -10.65 -7.75
CA ASP A 71 -10.27 -11.05 -7.96
C ASP A 71 -9.27 -9.90 -7.71
N ALA A 72 -7.98 -10.23 -7.71
CA ALA A 72 -6.90 -9.28 -7.44
C ALA A 72 -6.84 -8.12 -8.45
N GLN A 73 -7.13 -8.36 -9.73
CA GLN A 73 -7.09 -7.33 -10.77
C GLN A 73 -8.27 -6.37 -10.64
N GLU A 74 -9.44 -6.91 -10.31
CA GLU A 74 -10.63 -6.12 -9.99
C GLU A 74 -10.38 -5.23 -8.75
N LEU A 75 -9.80 -5.82 -7.69
CA LEU A 75 -9.40 -5.07 -6.50
C LEU A 75 -8.42 -3.95 -6.84
N LEU A 76 -7.37 -4.23 -7.61
CA LEU A 76 -6.39 -3.23 -8.04
C LEU A 76 -7.09 -2.08 -8.77
N ARG A 77 -8.04 -2.38 -9.66
CA ARG A 77 -8.80 -1.37 -10.39
C ARG A 77 -9.63 -0.51 -9.44
N HIS A 78 -10.37 -1.12 -8.52
CA HIS A 78 -11.16 -0.40 -7.53
C HIS A 78 -10.30 0.52 -6.66
N VAL A 79 -9.16 0.04 -6.15
CA VAL A 79 -8.26 0.86 -5.33
C VAL A 79 -7.72 2.05 -6.13
N ARG A 80 -7.39 1.87 -7.41
CA ARG A 80 -6.94 2.96 -8.29
C ARG A 80 -8.05 3.99 -8.54
N ILE A 81 -9.28 3.55 -8.76
CA ILE A 81 -10.44 4.43 -8.90
C ILE A 81 -10.65 5.24 -7.61
N LEU A 82 -10.65 4.58 -6.45
CA LEU A 82 -10.81 5.25 -5.15
C LEU A 82 -9.72 6.30 -4.90
N ARG A 83 -8.46 6.00 -5.25
CA ARG A 83 -7.37 6.98 -5.18
C ARG A 83 -7.61 8.18 -6.11
N ALA A 84 -8.06 7.94 -7.34
CA ALA A 84 -8.33 9.00 -8.30
C ALA A 84 -9.49 9.91 -7.84
N SER A 85 -10.58 9.33 -7.35
CA SER A 85 -11.72 10.07 -6.83
C SER A 85 -11.38 10.86 -5.56
N ALA A 86 -10.48 10.35 -4.71
CA ALA A 86 -9.96 11.11 -3.56
C ALA A 86 -9.20 12.37 -3.99
N TYR A 87 -8.44 12.31 -5.09
CA TYR A 87 -7.75 13.45 -5.70
C TYR A 87 -8.72 14.49 -6.28
N GLU A 88 -9.81 14.05 -6.94
CA GLU A 88 -10.83 14.95 -7.48
C GLU A 88 -11.54 15.74 -6.37
N ILE A 89 -11.84 15.11 -5.23
CA ILE A 89 -12.46 15.80 -4.10
C ILE A 89 -11.50 16.82 -3.48
N ALA A 90 -10.23 16.47 -3.29
CA ALA A 90 -9.23 17.34 -2.68
C ALA A 90 -8.87 18.57 -3.54
N SER A 91 -9.12 18.53 -4.85
CA SER A 91 -8.85 19.65 -5.78
C SER A 91 -9.98 20.67 -5.90
N HIS A 92 -11.13 20.41 -5.27
CA HIS A 92 -12.32 21.29 -5.28
C HIS A 92 -12.62 21.91 -3.90
N VAL A 93 -11.71 21.75 -2.93
CA VAL A 93 -11.75 22.35 -1.58
C VAL A 93 -10.62 23.36 -1.46
#